data_AF-A0A447ITN4-F1
#
_entry.id   AF-A0A447ITN4-F1
#
_cell.length_a   1.000
_cell.length_b   1.000
_cell.length_c   1.000
_cell.angle_alpha   90.00
_cell.angle_beta   90.00
_cell.angle_gamma   90.00
#
_symmetry.space_group_name_H-M   'P 1'
#
loop_
_entity.id
_entity.type
_entity.pdbx_description
1 polymer ?
#
loop_
_entity_poly.entity_id
_entity_poly.type
_entity_poly.pdbx_seq_one_letter_code
_entity_poly.pdbx_strand_id
1 'polypeptide(L)' 'MAVGERYGFSVYDAMIVSAALTSGCERFYTEDLQHGQLIEGRLLISTQN' A
#
# COMPACT_ATOMS: atom_id res chain seq x y z
N MET A 1 12.70 9.13 0.17
CA MET A 1 11.39 9.57 -0.34
C MET A 1 10.32 8.91 0.50
N ALA A 2 9.26 9.65 0.85
CA ALA A 2 8.12 9.07 1.55
C ALA A 2 7.36 8.11 0.61
N VAL A 3 6.61 7.15 1.16
CA VAL A 3 5.84 6.17 0.35
C VAL A 3 4.87 6.89 -0.60
N GLY A 4 4.30 8.03 -0.19
CA GLY A 4 3.43 8.83 -1.03
C GLY A 4 4.10 9.36 -2.29
N GLU A 5 5.28 9.97 -2.16
CA GLU A 5 6.03 10.51 -3.31
C GLU A 5 6.50 9.41 -4.25
N ARG A 6 6.94 8.27 -3.70
CA ARG A 6 7.51 7.17 -4.49
C ARG A 6 6.47 6.45 -5.35
N TYR A 7 5.25 6.29 -4.85
CA TYR A 7 4.19 5.54 -5.54
C TYR A 7 3.04 6.41 -6.01
N GLY A 8 3.13 7.74 -5.87
CA GLY A 8 2.12 8.69 -6.33
C GLY A 8 0.82 8.66 -5.52
N PHE A 9 0.87 8.25 -4.25
CA PHE A 9 -0.31 8.18 -3.40
C PHE A 9 -0.74 9.55 -2.88
N SER A 10 -2.06 9.71 -2.68
CA SER A 10 -2.57 10.82 -1.87
C SER A 10 -2.04 10.72 -0.44
N VAL A 11 -2.11 11.80 0.33
CA VAL A 11 -1.64 11.81 1.73
C VAL A 11 -2.35 10.73 2.57
N TYR A 12 -3.66 10.53 2.34
CA TYR A 12 -4.43 9.53 3.07
C TYR A 12 -4.04 8.11 2.70
N ASP A 13 -3.92 7.81 1.40
CA ASP A 13 -3.48 6.50 0.92
C ASP A 13 -2.07 6.18 1.42
N ALA A 14 -1.17 7.17 1.39
CA ALA A 14 0.18 7.04 1.91
C ALA A 14 0.21 6.71 3.41
N MET A 15 -0.66 7.33 4.22
CA MET A 15 -0.77 7.03 5.65
C MET A 15 -1.25 5.59 5.89
N ILE A 16 -2.27 5.13 5.17
CA ILE A 16 -2.80 3.77 5.32
C ILE A 16 -1.76 2.73 4.90
N VAL A 17 -1.12 2.93 3.74
CA VAL A 17 -0.03 2.06 3.26
C VAL A 17 1.14 2.06 4.24
N SER A 18 1.52 3.21 4.79
CA SER A 18 2.57 3.30 5.81
C SER A 18 2.20 2.55 7.09
N ALA A 19 0.93 2.60 7.52
CA ALA A 19 0.47 1.85 8.69
C ALA A 19 0.57 0.33 8.44
N ALA A 20 0.09 -0.16 7.30
CA ALA A 20 0.17 -1.58 6.93
C ALA A 20 1.62 -2.08 6.84
N LEU A 21 2.52 -1.27 6.27
CA LEU A 21 3.96 -1.52 6.26
C LEU A 21 4.55 -1.56 7.68
N THR A 22 4.12 -0.65 8.56
CA THR A 22 4.64 -0.56 9.93
C THR A 22 4.14 -1.70 10.82
N SER A 23 2.92 -2.19 10.59
CA SER A 23 2.38 -3.37 11.28
C SER A 23 2.94 -4.69 10.77
N GLY A 24 3.76 -4.67 9.71
CA GLY A 24 4.32 -5.89 9.11
C GLY A 24 3.31 -6.71 8.30
N CYS A 25 2.24 -6.08 7.81
CA CYS A 25 1.30 -6.76 6.93
C CYS A 25 1.99 -7.15 5.61
N GLU A 26 1.72 -8.37 5.14
CA GLU A 26 2.20 -8.86 3.84
C GLU A 26 1.18 -8.60 2.72
N ARG A 27 -0.09 -8.42 3.08
CA ARG A 27 -1.18 -8.19 2.14
C ARG A 27 -2.13 -7.11 2.65
N PHE A 28 -2.47 -6.15 1.80
CA PHE A 28 -3.45 -5.10 2.06
C PHE A 28 -4.58 -5.21 1.06
N TYR A 29 -5.80 -5.42 1.57
CA TYR A 29 -7.00 -5.57 0.74
C TYR A 29 -7.68 -4.22 0.53
N THR A 30 -7.89 -3.84 -0.73
CA THR A 30 -8.54 -2.58 -1.11
C THR A 30 -9.01 -2.67 -2.57
N GLU A 31 -10.06 -1.92 -2.89
CA GLU A 31 -10.60 -1.77 -4.26
C GLU A 31 -10.07 -0.51 -4.95
N ASP A 32 -9.56 0.46 -4.18
CA ASP A 32 -9.14 1.77 -4.68
C ASP A 32 -7.70 1.75 -5.21
N LEU A 33 -6.80 1.01 -4.55
CA LEU A 33 -5.40 0.95 -4.95
C LEU A 33 -5.18 -0.09 -6.06
N GLN A 34 -4.05 0.08 -6.76
CA GLN A 34 -3.70 -0.78 -7.88
C GLN A 34 -3.49 -2.24 -7.45
N HIS A 35 -4.38 -3.13 -7.91
CA HIS A 35 -4.27 -4.57 -7.67
C HIS A 35 -2.94 -5.14 -8.16
N GLY A 36 -2.32 -6.01 -7.35
CA GLY A 36 -1.07 -6.70 -7.67
C GLY A 36 0.18 -5.85 -7.45
N GLN A 37 0.05 -4.60 -7.01
CA GLN A 37 1.19 -3.74 -6.71
C GLN A 37 1.94 -4.24 -5.47
N LEU A 38 3.28 -4.35 -5.56
CA LEU A 38 4.15 -4.71 -4.44
C LEU A 38 4.86 -3.46 -3.90
N ILE A 39 4.48 -3.04 -2.70
CA ILE A 39 5.03 -1.85 -2.03
C ILE A 39 6.20 -2.24 -1.13
N GLU A 40 7.33 -1.54 -1.30
CA GLU A 40 8.59 -1.77 -0.56
C GLU A 40 9.05 -3.24 -0.56
N GLY A 41 8.70 -3.99 -1.60
CA GLY A 41 9.07 -5.40 -1.74
C GLY A 41 8.38 -6.35 -0.75
N ARG A 42 7.41 -5.89 0.04
CA ARG A 42 6.83 -6.69 1.15
C ARG A 42 5.32 -6.61 1.31
N LEU A 43 4.67 -5.52 0.90
CA LEU A 43 3.22 -5.36 1.04
C LEU A 43 2.55 -5.51 -0.33
N LEU A 44 1.79 -6.58 -0.51
CA LEU A 44 1.02 -6.82 -1.74
C LEU A 44 -0.37 -6.20 -1.65
N ILE A 45 -0.72 -5.36 -2.62
CA ILE A 45 -2.08 -4.87 -2.81
C ILE A 45 -2.93 -5.96 -3.46
N SER A 46 -4.05 -6.30 -2.84
CA SER A 46 -4.99 -7.31 -3.34
C SER A 46 -6.42 -6.79 -3.31
N THR A 47 -7.22 -7.24 -4.25
CA THR A 47 -8.68 -7.08 -4.20
C THR A 47 -9.26 -8.35 -3.59
N GLN A 48 -10.32 -8.23 -2.79
CA GLN A 48 -11.10 -9.39 -2.37
C GLN A 48 -12.09 -9.71 -3.48
N ASN A 49 -11.76 -10.67 -4.34
CA ASN A 49 -12.71 -11.37 -5.20
C ASN A 49 -12.21 -12.79 -5.45
#